data_AF-A0A3A4PK82-F1
#
_entry.id   AF-A0A3A4PK82-F1
#
_cell.length_a   1.000
_cell.length_b   1.000
_cell.length_c   1.000
_cell.angle_alpha   90.00
_cell.angle_beta   90.00
_cell.angle_gamma   90.00
#
_symmetry.space_group_name_H-M   'P 1'
#
loop_
_entity.id
_entity.type
_entity.pdbx_description
1 polymer ?
#
loop_
_entity_poly.entity_id
_entity_poly.type
_entity_poly.pdbx_seq_one_letter_code
_entity_poly.pdbx_strand_id
1 'polypeptide(L)'
;MSDHANNGVKQIIRHLRGLLRERNGSGVELAVEDDGFYEEGGWLYLVVTPARPGIRAFEYVERLQELERELRREFDNPNILLVPAWGD
;
A
#
# COMPACT_ATOMS: atom_id res chain seq x y z
N MET A 1 17.35 -11.42 15.05
CA MET A 1 15.95 -11.86 14.80
C MET A 1 15.46 -11.23 13.50
N SER A 2 16.13 -11.49 12.36
CA SER A 2 16.18 -10.44 11.31
C SER A 2 15.83 -10.88 9.89
N ASP A 3 15.63 -12.17 9.60
CA ASP A 3 15.33 -12.62 8.22
C ASP A 3 13.85 -12.99 7.99
N HIS A 4 13.10 -13.37 9.03
CA HIS A 4 11.71 -13.83 8.87
C HIS A 4 10.71 -12.65 8.79
N ALA A 5 10.90 -11.60 9.59
CA ALA A 5 10.06 -10.40 9.56
C ALA A 5 10.16 -9.67 8.21
N ASN A 6 11.38 -9.56 7.68
CA ASN A 6 11.67 -8.91 6.40
C ASN A 6 11.02 -9.65 5.21
N ASN A 7 10.80 -10.97 5.33
CA ASN A 7 10.14 -11.74 4.28
C ASN A 7 8.61 -11.49 4.24
N GLY A 8 7.98 -11.32 5.41
CA GLY A 8 6.54 -11.01 5.50
C GLY A 8 6.20 -9.64 4.91
N VAL A 9 6.99 -8.61 5.24
CA VAL A 9 6.82 -7.26 4.66
C VAL A 9 6.96 -7.28 3.14
N LYS A 10 7.98 -7.97 2.62
CA LYS A 10 8.17 -8.13 1.17
C LYS A 10 7.01 -8.86 0.48
N GLN A 11 6.38 -9.82 1.16
CA GLN A 11 5.18 -10.49 0.65
C GLN A 11 3.99 -9.53 0.60
N ILE A 12 3.76 -8.74 1.64
CA ILE A 12 2.71 -7.71 1.69
C ILE A 12 2.89 -6.69 0.56
N ILE A 13 4.10 -6.15 0.39
CA ILE A 13 4.41 -5.18 -0.67
C ILE A 13 4.20 -5.80 -2.05
N ARG A 14 4.69 -7.03 -2.27
CA ARG A 14 4.50 -7.74 -3.54
C ARG A 14 3.02 -7.94 -3.85
N HIS A 15 2.24 -8.30 -2.83
CA HIS A 15 0.80 -8.49 -2.96
C HIS A 15 0.06 -7.19 -3.28
N LEU A 16 0.35 -6.12 -2.54
CA LEU A 16 -0.20 -4.79 -2.81
C LEU A 16 0.10 -4.35 -4.25
N ARG A 17 1.33 -4.55 -4.74
CA ARG A 17 1.68 -4.27 -6.16
C ARG A 17 0.89 -5.13 -7.15
N GLY A 18 0.59 -6.38 -6.78
CA GLY A 18 -0.32 -7.24 -7.55
C GLY A 18 -1.70 -6.61 -7.66
N LEU A 19 -2.32 -6.30 -6.52
CA LEU A 19 -3.64 -5.66 -6.43
C LEU A 19 -3.71 -4.34 -7.21
N LEU A 20 -2.66 -3.52 -7.12
CA LEU A 20 -2.58 -2.27 -7.86
C LEU A 20 -2.49 -2.51 -9.36
N ARG A 21 -1.66 -3.44 -9.84
CA ARG A 21 -1.56 -3.74 -11.28
C ARG A 21 -2.85 -4.30 -11.87
N GLU A 22 -3.58 -5.12 -11.13
CA GLU A 22 -4.86 -5.69 -11.57
C GLU A 22 -5.97 -4.63 -11.69
N ARG A 23 -5.89 -3.57 -10.87
CA ARG A 23 -6.94 -2.55 -10.76
C ARG A 23 -6.57 -1.23 -11.45
N ASN A 24 -5.30 -1.01 -11.75
CA ASN A 24 -4.84 0.08 -12.61
C ASN A 24 -5.36 -0.21 -14.04
N GLY A 25 -6.36 0.56 -14.47
CA GLY A 25 -7.11 0.33 -15.71
C GLY A 25 -8.62 0.60 -15.59
N SER A 26 -9.17 0.66 -14.37
CA SER A 26 -10.60 0.92 -14.12
C SER A 26 -10.90 2.16 -13.27
N GLY A 27 -9.93 3.06 -13.03
CA GLY A 27 -10.18 4.26 -12.23
C GLY A 27 -8.91 4.93 -11.70
N VAL A 28 -8.79 4.99 -10.39
CA VAL A 28 -7.64 5.58 -9.67
C VAL A 28 -6.44 4.66 -9.84
N GLU A 29 -5.40 5.15 -10.51
CA GLU A 29 -4.14 4.41 -10.65
C GLU A 29 -3.19 4.80 -9.54
N LEU A 30 -2.77 3.83 -8.75
CA LEU A 30 -1.86 4.04 -7.62
C LEU A 30 -0.58 3.21 -7.79
N ALA A 31 0.48 3.65 -7.14
CA ALA A 31 1.78 3.00 -7.13
C ALA A 31 2.33 2.93 -5.70
N VAL A 32 3.26 2.00 -5.47
CA VAL A 32 4.02 1.86 -4.22
C VAL A 32 5.49 1.90 -4.61
N GLU A 33 6.25 2.79 -3.98
CA GLU A 33 7.68 2.93 -4.24
C GLU A 33 8.48 1.71 -3.75
N ASP A 34 9.68 1.50 -4.30
CA ASP A 34 10.55 0.37 -3.91
C ASP A 34 11.02 0.46 -2.46
N ASP A 35 11.29 1.66 -1.99
CA ASP A 35 11.65 1.95 -0.60
C ASP A 35 10.51 2.64 0.16
N GLY A 36 9.29 2.60 -0.39
CA GLY A 36 8.10 3.25 0.14
C GLY A 36 7.49 2.50 1.33
N PHE A 37 8.29 2.02 2.28
CA PHE A 37 7.78 1.42 3.50
C PHE A 37 8.66 1.69 4.71
N TYR A 38 8.04 1.68 5.88
CA TYR A 38 8.72 1.89 7.15
C TYR A 38 7.99 1.13 8.27
N GLU A 39 8.75 0.61 9.24
CA GLU A 39 8.23 -0.10 10.39
C GLU A 39 8.53 0.68 11.68
N GLU A 40 7.50 1.03 12.44
CA GLU A 40 7.65 1.71 13.74
C GLU A 40 6.54 1.32 14.70
N GLY A 41 6.91 1.05 15.97
CA GLY A 41 5.91 0.78 17.01
C GLY A 41 5.00 -0.43 16.73
N GLY A 42 5.46 -1.38 15.90
CA GLY A 42 4.66 -2.53 15.47
C GLY A 42 3.70 -2.26 14.31
N TRP A 43 3.79 -1.09 13.69
CA TRP A 43 3.07 -0.70 12.48
C TRP A 43 3.95 -0.83 11.24
N LEU A 44 3.33 -1.27 10.15
CA LEU A 44 3.88 -1.24 8.80
C LEU A 44 3.20 -0.10 8.02
N TYR A 45 3.97 0.94 7.75
CA TYR A 45 3.56 2.06 6.92
C TYR A 45 3.97 1.78 5.47
N LEU A 46 3.03 1.83 4.55
CA LEU A 46 3.27 1.66 3.12
C LEU A 46 2.91 2.95 2.40
N VAL A 47 3.91 3.62 1.83
CA VAL A 47 3.73 4.84 1.06
C VAL A 47 3.16 4.48 -0.30
N VAL A 48 2.01 5.08 -0.59
CA VAL A 48 1.31 4.92 -1.86
C VAL A 48 1.27 6.29 -2.53
N THR A 49 1.49 6.37 -3.83
CA THR A 49 1.41 7.60 -4.62
C THR A 49 0.42 7.45 -5.78
N PRO A 50 -0.18 8.54 -6.28
CA PRO A 50 -0.86 8.52 -7.57
C PRO A 50 0.09 8.11 -8.69
N ALA A 51 -0.29 7.12 -9.50
CA ALA A 51 0.50 6.74 -10.68
C ALA A 51 0.28 7.69 -11.87
N ARG A 52 -0.79 8.51 -11.81
CA ARG A 52 -1.09 9.55 -12.81
C ARG A 52 -1.65 10.82 -12.15
N PRO A 53 -1.41 12.00 -12.73
CA PRO A 53 -2.00 13.25 -12.23
C PRO A 53 -3.51 13.27 -12.43
N GLY A 54 -4.18 14.16 -11.69
CA GLY A 54 -5.63 14.43 -11.85
C GLY A 54 -6.55 13.51 -11.03
N ILE A 55 -6.01 12.70 -10.13
CA ILE A 55 -6.79 11.92 -9.17
C ILE A 55 -7.40 12.86 -8.13
N ARG A 56 -8.70 12.73 -7.87
CA ARG A 56 -9.36 13.52 -6.82
C ARG A 56 -9.02 12.95 -5.46
N ALA A 57 -8.85 13.83 -4.47
CA ALA A 57 -8.47 13.43 -3.12
C ALA A 57 -9.43 12.40 -2.49
N PHE A 58 -10.74 12.52 -2.74
CA PHE A 58 -11.72 11.57 -2.20
C PHE A 58 -11.58 10.17 -2.82
N GLU A 59 -11.37 10.10 -4.14
CA GLU A 59 -11.19 8.82 -4.86
C GLU A 59 -9.90 8.13 -4.38
N TYR A 60 -8.86 8.93 -4.12
CA TYR A 60 -7.61 8.43 -3.58
C TYR A 60 -7.79 7.81 -2.19
N VAL A 61 -8.38 8.55 -1.25
CA VAL A 61 -8.57 8.07 0.13
C VAL A 61 -9.52 6.88 0.19
N GLU A 62 -10.60 6.87 -0.59
CA GLU A 62 -11.53 5.74 -0.69
C GLU A 62 -10.79 4.47 -1.15
N ARG A 63 -9.97 4.60 -2.20
CA ARG A 63 -9.19 3.49 -2.73
C ARG A 63 -8.15 2.96 -1.74
N LEU A 64 -7.49 3.85 -1.01
CA LEU A 64 -6.56 3.45 0.05
C LEU A 64 -7.27 2.69 1.16
N GLN A 65 -8.44 3.16 1.60
CA GLN A 65 -9.21 2.50 2.66
C GLN A 65 -9.64 1.08 2.27
N GLU A 66 -10.04 0.86 1.02
CA GLU A 66 -10.36 -0.48 0.50
C GLU A 66 -9.15 -1.41 0.56
N LEU A 67 -8.00 -0.95 0.03
CA LEU A 67 -6.77 -1.72 -0.03
C LEU A 67 -6.23 -2.03 1.39
N GLU A 68 -6.29 -1.08 2.31
CA GLU A 68 -5.91 -1.30 3.72
C GLU A 68 -6.71 -2.44 4.35
N ARG A 69 -8.04 -2.41 4.21
CA ARG A 69 -8.91 -3.43 4.79
C ARG A 69 -8.62 -4.81 4.21
N GLU A 70 -8.38 -4.86 2.90
CA GLU A 70 -8.04 -6.09 2.19
C GLU A 70 -6.71 -6.67 2.69
N LEU A 71 -5.66 -5.85 2.75
CA LEU A 71 -4.34 -6.26 3.26
C LEU A 71 -4.40 -6.73 4.72
N ARG A 72 -5.07 -5.98 5.60
CA ARG A 72 -5.19 -6.35 7.01
C ARG A 72 -5.87 -7.71 7.19
N ARG A 73 -6.90 -7.99 6.39
CA ARG A 73 -7.64 -9.25 6.42
C ARG A 73 -6.82 -10.42 5.86
N GLU A 74 -6.14 -10.22 4.74
CA GLU A 74 -5.44 -11.31 4.06
C GLU A 74 -4.15 -11.73 4.76
N PHE A 75 -3.49 -10.80 5.44
CA PHE A 75 -2.26 -11.06 6.18
C PHE A 75 -2.47 -11.23 7.69
N ASP A 76 -3.73 -11.20 8.16
CA ASP A 76 -4.10 -11.23 9.59
C ASP A 76 -3.27 -10.23 10.43
N ASN A 77 -3.03 -9.05 9.86
CA ASN A 77 -2.17 -8.03 10.44
C ASN A 77 -2.96 -6.72 10.59
N PRO A 78 -3.42 -6.37 11.81
CA PRO A 78 -4.19 -5.15 12.03
C PRO A 78 -3.36 -3.87 11.88
N ASN A 79 -2.03 -3.96 11.92
CA ASN A 79 -1.12 -2.82 12.01
C ASN A 79 -0.52 -2.42 10.65
N ILE A 80 -1.28 -2.55 9.57
CA ILE A 80 -0.91 -2.07 8.23
C ILE A 80 -1.59 -0.72 7.97
N LEU A 81 -0.84 0.29 7.56
CA LEU A 81 -1.37 1.60 7.17
C LEU A 81 -0.85 1.99 5.79
N LEU A 82 -1.75 2.36 4.88
CA LEU A 82 -1.38 2.95 3.60
C LEU A 82 -1.33 4.47 3.76
N VAL A 83 -0.15 5.03 3.56
CA VAL A 83 0.09 6.46 3.73
C VAL A 83 0.02 7.13 2.36
N PRO A 84 -0.92 8.07 2.13
CA PRO A 84 -0.93 8.84 0.90
C PRO A 84 0.30 9.75 0.85
N ALA A 85 1.00 9.74 -0.26
CA ALA A 85 2.05 10.69 -0.59
C ALA A 85 1.82 11.25 -1.99
N TRP A 86 2.32 12.46 -2.22
CA TRP A 86 2.49 12.98 -3.56
C TRP A 86 3.91 12.64 -3.98
N GLY A 87 4.07 11.94 -5.10
CA GLY A 87 5.39 11.81 -5.70
C GLY A 87 5.93 13.19 -6.08
N ASP A 88 7.25 13.33 -6.09
CA ASP A 88 7.92 14.53 -6.60
C ASP A 88 7.63 14.77 -8.10
#